data_AF-A0A941RB89-F1
#
_entry.id   AF-A0A941RB89-F1
#
_cell.length_a   1.000
_cell.length_b   1.000
_cell.length_c   1.000
_cell.angle_alpha   90.00
_cell.angle_beta   90.00
_cell.angle_gamma   90.00
#
_symmetry.space_group_name_H-M   'P 1'
#
loop_
_entity.id
_entity.type
_entity.pdbx_description
1 polymer ?
#
loop_
_entity_poly.entity_id
_entity_poly.type
_entity_poly.pdbx_seq_one_letter_code
_entity_poly.pdbx_strand_id
1 'polypeptide(L)'
;MVPGWNADRWVIVGLIVCVVVQVLFVLAFDPFPTVDTAAHLASARGFADVIGGGSITTSQFLEWNLVPPPNLFPQLALGALVPAVGSLWAERLILVGYVIVFSFAAGWAVRQAHPGAMLLGFFMLPLTFNLPFLWGFLNFSYSIAGFLLVAGLLMRWDGRLDLSRMMMLASAMILVFFTHLVGYLEAGLLAVCILGAACILSDNPLVAFTRAAIALAPAVILTLVFIILTRSEPMSVVFDFGAKLTTLKGLVSLTAGVATYDQFERVPCIVMALALWSLVLIAAMRSQLSWMRRPVPLGLATFVLLSSGVALFAPDGMGSGGTLGSIRYVLFPILGAILWLAYQPLPSRVLLVGATIACLSALSLATIRYDELRAIEVALQDLRHLESYVSPDSTVVQANFRRVKFGSLARPSSLAAETGRLTAARNAFDLSNVDWSVPFGLLRFRGDTNPYTHLVQSGKGFFLIESAPPQLEFERFERDTNTLVDYVVVFGRVLPANATEVGSRGKSSDIIAQELKRFQSSLNERYTRVTTSPLGIWELWSRRPSSANKRLADCRGHVSDCRRSSGG
;
A
#
# COMPACT_ATOMS: atom_id res chain seq x y z
N MET A 1 15.21 -31.09 -36.42
CA MET A 1 15.53 -29.75 -35.87
C MET A 1 14.42 -29.37 -34.90
N VAL A 2 14.71 -29.24 -33.61
CA VAL A 2 13.69 -29.03 -32.56
C VAL A 2 13.29 -27.55 -32.53
N PRO A 3 12.07 -27.16 -32.96
CA PRO A 3 11.66 -25.75 -33.04
C PRO A 3 11.34 -25.10 -31.67
N GLY A 4 11.67 -25.75 -30.55
CA GLY A 4 11.24 -25.33 -29.22
C GLY A 4 12.09 -24.26 -28.54
N TRP A 5 13.39 -24.16 -28.86
CA TRP A 5 14.31 -23.36 -28.05
C TRP A 5 14.24 -21.83 -28.32
N ASN A 6 13.70 -21.42 -29.46
CA ASN A 6 13.59 -20.00 -29.82
C ASN A 6 12.29 -19.34 -29.34
N ALA A 7 11.18 -20.08 -29.23
CA ALA A 7 9.89 -19.51 -28.86
C ALA A 7 9.89 -18.95 -27.43
N ASP A 8 10.49 -19.67 -26.49
CA ASP A 8 10.57 -19.25 -25.08
C ASP A 8 11.38 -17.96 -24.90
N ARG A 9 12.43 -17.76 -25.72
CA ARG A 9 13.25 -16.55 -25.68
C ARG A 9 12.44 -15.32 -26.07
N TRP A 10 11.67 -15.41 -27.15
CA TRP A 10 10.82 -14.31 -27.61
C TRP A 10 9.69 -13.99 -26.61
N VAL A 11 9.11 -15.00 -25.96
CA VAL A 11 8.12 -14.79 -24.89
C VAL A 11 8.74 -14.03 -23.71
N ILE A 12 9.94 -14.41 -23.27
CA ILE A 12 10.66 -13.70 -22.20
C ILE A 12 10.98 -12.26 -22.61
N VAL A 13 11.48 -12.06 -23.83
CA VAL A 13 11.75 -10.71 -24.35
C VAL A 13 10.47 -9.87 -24.38
N GLY A 14 9.35 -10.44 -24.84
CA GLY A 14 8.05 -9.77 -24.84
C GLY A 14 7.60 -9.37 -23.43
N LEU A 15 7.73 -10.26 -22.44
CA LEU A 15 7.45 -9.93 -21.04
C LEU A 15 8.35 -8.81 -20.52
N ILE A 16 9.66 -8.87 -20.80
CA ILE A 16 10.61 -7.81 -20.41
C ILE A 16 10.21 -6.47 -21.02
N VAL A 17 9.86 -6.43 -22.31
CA VAL A 17 9.37 -5.21 -22.98
C VAL A 17 8.12 -4.68 -22.29
N CYS A 18 7.14 -5.54 -21.97
CA CYS A 18 5.95 -5.12 -21.23
C CYS A 18 6.29 -4.56 -19.84
N VAL A 19 7.23 -5.18 -19.11
CA VAL A 19 7.69 -4.67 -17.81
C VAL A 19 8.38 -3.31 -17.96
N VAL A 20 9.23 -3.13 -18.97
CA VAL A 20 9.85 -1.83 -19.27
C VAL A 20 8.78 -0.78 -19.55
N VAL A 21 7.74 -1.10 -20.32
CA VAL A 21 6.62 -0.17 -20.57
C VAL A 21 5.89 0.18 -19.26
N GLN A 22 5.65 -0.78 -18.36
CA GLN A 22 5.04 -0.51 -17.05
C GLN A 22 5.94 0.35 -16.15
N VAL A 23 7.26 0.14 -16.19
CA VAL A 23 8.23 0.99 -15.49
C VAL A 23 8.20 2.41 -16.05
N LEU A 24 8.21 2.58 -17.37
CA LEU A 24 8.09 3.87 -18.01
C LEU A 24 6.76 4.56 -17.68
N PHE A 25 5.67 3.79 -17.54
CA PHE A 25 4.39 4.33 -17.08
C PHE A 25 4.50 4.90 -15.67
N VAL A 26 5.16 4.24 -14.72
CA VAL A 26 5.40 4.81 -13.37
C VAL A 26 6.26 6.08 -13.46
N LEU A 27 7.32 6.05 -14.27
CA LEU A 27 8.26 7.17 -14.42
C LEU A 27 7.69 8.36 -15.19
N ALA A 28 6.58 8.19 -15.90
CA ALA A 28 5.90 9.27 -16.62
C ALA A 28 5.23 10.31 -15.69
N PHE A 29 5.14 10.01 -14.39
CA PHE A 29 4.53 10.87 -13.38
C PHE A 29 5.57 11.40 -12.38
N ASP A 30 5.37 12.62 -11.90
CA ASP A 30 6.23 13.32 -10.95
C ASP A 30 5.44 14.11 -9.88
N PRO A 31 5.07 13.49 -8.75
CA PRO A 31 5.27 12.09 -8.37
C PRO A 31 4.22 11.14 -8.96
N PHE A 32 4.47 9.82 -8.90
CA PHE A 32 3.44 8.84 -9.27
C PHE A 32 2.30 8.84 -8.24
N PRO A 33 1.03 9.03 -8.66
CA PRO A 33 -0.06 9.20 -7.70
C PRO A 33 -0.43 7.90 -6.99
N THR A 34 -0.15 7.86 -5.69
CA THR A 34 -0.63 6.86 -4.73
C THR A 34 -1.11 7.56 -3.45
N VAL A 35 -2.01 6.91 -2.71
CA VAL A 35 -2.61 7.48 -1.49
C VAL A 35 -1.64 7.44 -0.31
N ASP A 36 -1.17 6.26 0.09
CA ASP A 36 -0.44 6.09 1.36
C ASP A 36 1.08 6.29 1.25
N THR A 37 1.64 6.46 0.05
CA THR A 37 3.09 6.56 -0.10
C THR A 37 3.67 7.83 0.55
N ALA A 38 2.88 8.91 0.64
CA ALA A 38 3.26 10.10 1.40
C ALA A 38 3.51 9.80 2.89
N ALA A 39 2.62 9.03 3.53
CA ALA A 39 2.79 8.60 4.92
C ALA A 39 4.05 7.72 5.09
N HIS A 40 4.29 6.79 4.16
CA HIS A 40 5.49 5.96 4.17
C HIS A 40 6.79 6.76 4.00
N LEU A 41 6.80 7.84 3.21
CA LEU A 41 7.95 8.73 3.07
C LEU A 41 8.25 9.50 4.37
N ALA A 42 7.22 10.08 5.00
CA ALA A 42 7.38 10.72 6.30
C ALA A 42 7.87 9.73 7.36
N SER A 43 7.31 8.51 7.35
CA SER A 43 7.70 7.44 8.26
C SER A 43 9.15 7.03 8.10
N ALA A 44 9.61 6.87 6.86
CA ALA A 44 10.99 6.58 6.51
C ALA A 44 11.94 7.72 6.92
N ARG A 45 11.51 8.98 6.77
CA ARG A 45 12.30 10.13 7.23
C ARG A 45 12.46 10.13 8.75
N GLY A 46 11.36 9.97 9.50
CA GLY A 46 11.42 9.87 10.96
C GLY A 46 12.30 8.71 11.44
N PHE A 47 12.27 7.58 10.73
CA PHE A 47 13.18 6.45 11.00
C PHE A 47 14.65 6.80 10.76
N ALA A 48 14.97 7.43 9.63
CA ALA A 48 16.32 7.90 9.34
C ALA A 48 16.80 8.93 10.39
N ASP A 49 15.92 9.83 10.83
CA ASP A 49 16.23 10.79 11.89
C ASP A 49 16.50 10.08 13.22
N VAL A 50 15.65 9.16 13.68
CA VAL A 50 15.90 8.45 14.96
C VAL A 50 17.23 7.66 14.93
N ILE A 51 17.56 7.00 13.82
CA ILE A 51 18.83 6.26 13.71
C ILE A 51 20.04 7.19 13.60
N GLY A 52 19.93 8.28 12.85
CA GLY A 52 21.02 9.23 12.62
C GLY A 52 21.36 10.11 13.83
N GLY A 53 20.70 9.92 14.98
CA GLY A 53 20.81 10.81 16.14
C GLY A 53 20.09 12.14 15.93
N GLY A 54 18.96 12.10 15.22
CA GLY A 54 18.35 13.18 14.45
C GLY A 54 17.66 14.29 15.22
N SER A 55 16.73 14.95 14.53
CA SER A 55 16.21 16.27 14.93
C SER A 55 15.56 16.27 16.31
N ILE A 56 15.65 17.41 17.01
CA ILE A 56 15.07 17.58 18.36
C ILE A 56 13.57 17.25 18.31
N THR A 57 12.87 17.73 17.27
CA THR A 57 11.44 17.48 17.06
C THR A 57 11.13 16.00 16.92
N THR A 58 11.90 15.25 16.13
CA THR A 58 11.63 13.81 15.95
C THR A 58 11.73 13.05 17.27
N SER A 59 12.76 13.35 18.07
CA SER A 59 12.96 12.71 19.39
C SER A 59 11.89 13.06 20.43
N GLN A 60 11.22 14.20 20.26
CA GLN A 60 10.10 14.63 21.11
C GLN A 60 8.82 13.84 20.83
N PHE A 61 8.62 13.41 19.59
CA PHE A 61 7.40 12.74 19.17
C PHE A 61 7.49 11.23 19.08
N LEU A 62 8.66 10.68 18.73
CA LEU A 62 8.79 9.27 18.42
C LEU A 62 9.56 8.49 19.49
N GLU A 63 9.19 7.21 19.61
CA GLU A 63 9.92 6.21 20.37
C GLU A 63 9.95 4.88 19.62
N TRP A 64 10.93 4.05 19.98
CA TRP A 64 11.08 2.71 19.45
C TRP A 64 9.94 1.81 19.92
N ASN A 65 9.39 1.04 18.99
CA ASN A 65 8.46 -0.02 19.26
C ASN A 65 9.06 -1.34 18.78
N LEU A 66 9.46 -2.20 19.73
CA LEU A 66 10.19 -3.44 19.43
C LEU A 66 9.26 -4.63 19.10
N VAL A 67 7.99 -4.37 18.80
CA VAL A 67 7.07 -5.38 18.29
C VAL A 67 7.45 -5.66 16.84
N PRO A 68 7.88 -6.89 16.47
CA PRO A 68 8.34 -7.21 15.12
C PRO A 68 7.17 -7.12 14.14
N PRO A 69 7.11 -6.10 13.28
CA PRO A 69 5.88 -5.83 12.57
C PRO A 69 5.88 -6.50 11.20
N PRO A 70 4.72 -6.99 10.73
CA PRO A 70 4.65 -7.68 9.46
C PRO A 70 4.78 -6.75 8.24
N ASN A 71 4.93 -5.45 8.44
CA ASN A 71 4.99 -4.40 7.41
C ASN A 71 6.32 -3.62 7.47
N LEU A 72 7.41 -4.34 7.73
CA LEU A 72 8.72 -3.76 7.98
C LEU A 72 9.50 -3.45 6.68
N PHE A 73 9.33 -4.26 5.64
CA PHE A 73 10.23 -4.24 4.48
C PHE A 73 10.26 -2.89 3.72
N PRO A 74 9.14 -2.33 3.21
CA PRO A 74 9.12 -1.01 2.58
C PRO A 74 9.59 0.10 3.50
N GLN A 75 9.33 0.03 4.81
CA GLN A 75 9.76 1.03 5.77
C GLN A 75 11.30 1.04 5.89
N LEU A 76 11.93 -0.12 5.98
CA LEU A 76 13.40 -0.24 5.96
C LEU A 76 13.98 0.18 4.60
N ALA A 77 13.36 -0.25 3.49
CA ALA A 77 13.82 0.10 2.16
C ALA A 77 13.76 1.61 1.92
N LEU A 78 12.64 2.25 2.24
CA LEU A 78 12.51 3.71 2.15
C LEU A 78 13.39 4.43 3.18
N GLY A 79 13.54 3.89 4.40
CA GLY A 79 14.45 4.42 5.42
C GLY A 79 15.90 4.47 4.96
N ALA A 80 16.32 3.55 4.08
CA ALA A 80 17.62 3.57 3.42
C ALA A 80 17.64 4.47 2.16
N LEU A 81 16.59 4.45 1.35
CA LEU A 81 16.52 5.19 0.09
C LEU A 81 16.37 6.71 0.27
N VAL A 82 15.51 7.16 1.20
CA VAL A 82 15.25 8.58 1.45
C VAL A 82 16.53 9.36 1.76
N PRO A 83 17.40 8.96 2.70
CA PRO A 83 18.66 9.66 2.93
C PRO A 83 19.66 9.51 1.77
N ALA A 84 19.58 8.43 0.98
CA ALA A 84 20.53 8.17 -0.10
C ALA A 84 20.25 8.97 -1.39
N VAL A 85 18.97 9.11 -1.77
CA VAL A 85 18.57 9.70 -3.06
C VAL A 85 17.51 10.80 -2.95
N GLY A 86 17.06 11.12 -1.73
CA GLY A 86 15.95 12.05 -1.48
C GLY A 86 14.58 11.38 -1.58
N SER A 87 13.56 11.99 -0.98
CA SER A 87 12.20 11.45 -0.90
C SER A 87 11.58 11.17 -2.27
N LEU A 88 11.76 12.06 -3.23
CA LEU A 88 11.20 11.91 -4.59
C LEU A 88 11.73 10.67 -5.31
N TRP A 89 13.06 10.48 -5.33
CA TRP A 89 13.64 9.32 -5.99
C TRP A 89 13.42 8.04 -5.19
N ALA A 90 13.37 8.11 -3.86
CA ALA A 90 13.04 6.96 -3.02
C ALA A 90 11.65 6.39 -3.36
N GLU A 91 10.64 7.26 -3.49
CA GLU A 91 9.29 6.90 -3.92
C GLU A 91 9.29 6.26 -5.32
N ARG A 92 9.99 6.85 -6.29
CA ARG A 92 10.08 6.27 -7.64
C ARG A 92 10.74 4.89 -7.63
N LEU A 93 11.86 4.75 -6.92
CA LEU A 93 12.61 3.50 -6.88
C LEU A 93 11.83 2.38 -6.19
N ILE A 94 11.08 2.67 -5.12
CA ILE A 94 10.26 1.64 -4.46
C ILE A 94 9.09 1.20 -5.35
N LEU A 95 8.45 2.12 -6.07
CA LEU A 95 7.35 1.78 -6.99
C LEU A 95 7.83 0.98 -8.20
N VAL A 96 8.93 1.41 -8.83
CA VAL A 96 9.58 0.69 -9.93
C VAL A 96 10.08 -0.67 -9.48
N GLY A 97 10.69 -0.73 -8.29
CA GLY A 97 11.15 -1.97 -7.67
C GLY A 97 10.02 -2.98 -7.52
N TYR A 98 8.83 -2.55 -7.10
CA TYR A 98 7.65 -3.43 -7.03
C TYR A 98 7.26 -3.96 -8.41
N VAL A 99 7.10 -3.10 -9.43
CA VAL A 99 6.71 -3.51 -10.79
C VAL A 99 7.64 -4.60 -11.33
N ILE A 100 8.94 -4.42 -11.14
CA ILE A 100 9.98 -5.37 -11.53
C ILE A 100 9.83 -6.66 -10.71
N VAL A 101 9.92 -6.59 -9.38
CA VAL A 101 9.94 -7.77 -8.51
C VAL A 101 8.67 -8.60 -8.65
N PHE A 102 7.49 -7.97 -8.73
CA PHE A 102 6.22 -8.64 -8.99
C PHE A 102 6.25 -9.41 -10.31
N SER A 103 6.60 -8.74 -11.41
CA SER A 103 6.58 -9.34 -12.75
C SER A 103 7.60 -10.47 -12.90
N PHE A 104 8.80 -10.30 -12.35
CA PHE A 104 9.83 -11.33 -12.35
C PHE A 104 9.44 -12.52 -11.47
N ALA A 105 8.91 -12.31 -10.26
CA ALA A 105 8.44 -13.38 -9.40
C ALA A 105 7.30 -14.18 -10.07
N ALA A 106 6.37 -13.49 -10.73
CA ALA A 106 5.25 -14.11 -11.42
C ALA A 106 5.71 -14.95 -12.62
N GLY A 107 6.54 -14.37 -13.50
CA GLY A 107 7.12 -15.08 -14.64
C GLY A 107 7.98 -16.27 -14.20
N TRP A 108 8.77 -16.10 -13.14
CA TRP A 108 9.58 -17.18 -12.58
C TRP A 108 8.72 -18.31 -12.01
N ALA A 109 7.64 -18.00 -11.27
CA ALA A 109 6.72 -19.00 -10.72
C ALA A 109 6.03 -19.80 -11.83
N VAL A 110 5.46 -19.14 -12.84
CA VAL A 110 4.84 -19.80 -14.01
C VAL A 110 5.82 -20.73 -14.71
N ARG A 111 7.09 -20.31 -14.88
CA ARG A 111 8.14 -21.11 -15.51
C ARG A 111 8.40 -22.44 -14.82
N GLN A 112 8.16 -22.52 -13.50
CA GLN A 112 8.47 -23.75 -12.73
C GLN A 112 7.58 -24.93 -13.10
N ALA A 113 6.40 -24.69 -13.69
CA ALA A 113 5.53 -25.77 -14.16
C ALA A 113 6.09 -26.41 -15.43
N HIS A 114 6.32 -25.61 -16.49
CA HIS A 114 7.08 -25.98 -17.68
C HIS A 114 7.38 -24.74 -18.54
N PRO A 115 8.41 -24.75 -19.42
CA PRO A 115 8.77 -23.60 -20.25
C PRO A 115 7.65 -23.10 -21.16
N GLY A 116 6.87 -24.02 -21.77
CA GLY A 116 5.74 -23.67 -22.63
C GLY A 116 4.58 -22.94 -21.96
N ALA A 117 4.55 -22.85 -20.62
CA ALA A 117 3.52 -22.13 -19.87
C ALA A 117 3.81 -20.62 -19.77
N MET A 118 4.98 -20.14 -20.19
CA MET A 118 5.42 -18.74 -20.00
C MET A 118 4.45 -17.70 -20.56
N LEU A 119 3.63 -18.04 -21.57
CA LEU A 119 2.58 -17.17 -22.08
C LEU A 119 1.53 -16.79 -21.03
N LEU A 120 1.32 -17.63 -20.00
CA LEU A 120 0.45 -17.30 -18.87
C LEU A 120 1.01 -16.16 -18.01
N GLY A 121 2.32 -15.89 -18.06
CA GLY A 121 2.94 -14.76 -17.39
C GLY A 121 2.33 -13.41 -17.82
N PHE A 122 1.79 -13.31 -19.04
CA PHE A 122 1.15 -12.08 -19.52
C PHE A 122 -0.16 -11.75 -18.78
N PHE A 123 -0.86 -12.74 -18.19
CA PHE A 123 -2.04 -12.50 -17.34
C PHE A 123 -1.70 -11.74 -16.04
N MET A 124 -0.43 -11.66 -15.68
CA MET A 124 0.03 -10.93 -14.50
C MET A 124 0.15 -9.43 -14.76
N LEU A 125 0.42 -9.01 -16.01
CA LEU A 125 0.61 -7.61 -16.37
C LEU A 125 -0.54 -6.67 -15.95
N PRO A 126 -1.82 -6.96 -16.25
CA PRO A 126 -2.93 -6.11 -15.81
C PRO A 126 -3.16 -6.13 -14.28
N LEU A 127 -2.53 -7.07 -13.56
CA LEU A 127 -2.59 -7.18 -12.10
C LEU A 127 -1.47 -6.40 -11.41
N THR A 128 -0.45 -5.90 -12.14
CA THR A 128 0.65 -5.11 -11.56
C THR A 128 0.12 -3.85 -10.87
N PHE A 129 -0.68 -3.05 -11.58
CA PHE A 129 -1.32 -1.85 -11.04
C PHE A 129 -2.68 -2.19 -10.44
N ASN A 130 -2.71 -3.17 -9.53
CA ASN A 130 -3.93 -3.51 -8.79
C ASN A 130 -4.35 -2.36 -7.86
N LEU A 131 -5.57 -2.44 -7.35
CA LEU A 131 -6.13 -1.40 -6.49
C LEU A 131 -5.29 -1.16 -5.21
N PRO A 132 -4.85 -2.19 -4.45
CA PRO A 132 -3.94 -1.99 -3.32
C PRO A 132 -2.64 -1.25 -3.67
N PHE A 133 -2.06 -1.50 -4.85
CA PHE A 133 -0.89 -0.75 -5.33
C PHE A 133 -1.20 0.74 -5.50
N LEU A 134 -2.33 1.09 -6.16
CA LEU A 134 -2.75 2.48 -6.38
C LEU A 134 -3.17 3.19 -5.07
N TRP A 135 -3.57 2.43 -4.06
CA TRP A 135 -3.75 2.93 -2.70
C TRP A 135 -2.43 3.19 -1.98
N GLY A 136 -1.30 2.78 -2.53
CA GLY A 136 0.00 2.94 -1.87
C GLY A 136 0.24 1.91 -0.77
N PHE A 137 -0.51 0.80 -0.73
CA PHE A 137 -0.25 -0.31 0.19
C PHE A 137 1.00 -1.09 -0.24
N LEU A 138 2.17 -0.46 -0.18
CA LEU A 138 3.44 -1.00 -0.66
C LEU A 138 3.79 -2.31 0.05
N ASN A 139 3.59 -2.35 1.37
CA ASN A 139 3.73 -3.53 2.21
C ASN A 139 3.00 -4.74 1.62
N PHE A 140 1.70 -4.57 1.42
CA PHE A 140 0.84 -5.60 0.84
C PHE A 140 1.26 -5.95 -0.60
N SER A 141 1.59 -4.95 -1.42
CA SER A 141 1.99 -5.16 -2.81
C SER A 141 3.23 -6.05 -2.90
N TYR A 142 4.29 -5.74 -2.15
CA TYR A 142 5.49 -6.58 -2.09
C TYR A 142 5.22 -8.00 -1.53
N SER A 143 4.24 -8.15 -0.65
CA SER A 143 3.83 -9.47 -0.15
C SER A 143 3.21 -10.37 -1.23
N ILE A 144 2.59 -9.80 -2.27
CA ILE A 144 2.12 -10.56 -3.42
C ILE A 144 3.31 -11.13 -4.21
N ALA A 145 4.37 -10.34 -4.41
CA ALA A 145 5.58 -10.84 -5.06
C ALA A 145 6.27 -11.92 -4.21
N GLY A 146 6.29 -11.75 -2.88
CA GLY A 146 6.73 -12.77 -1.94
C GLY A 146 5.91 -14.06 -2.02
N PHE A 147 4.58 -13.95 -2.11
CA PHE A 147 3.68 -15.08 -2.35
C PHE A 147 4.03 -15.85 -3.63
N LEU A 148 4.29 -15.13 -4.73
CA LEU A 148 4.69 -15.75 -6.01
C LEU A 148 6.06 -16.44 -5.92
N LEU A 149 7.00 -15.87 -5.15
CA LEU A 149 8.27 -16.52 -4.86
C LEU A 149 8.07 -17.83 -4.09
N VAL A 150 7.24 -17.84 -3.04
CA VAL A 150 6.92 -19.07 -2.29
C VAL A 150 6.23 -20.09 -3.20
N ALA A 151 5.29 -19.66 -4.03
CA ALA A 151 4.60 -20.51 -4.97
C ALA A 151 5.58 -21.18 -5.95
N GLY A 152 6.47 -20.41 -6.58
CA GLY A 152 7.47 -20.95 -7.49
C GLY A 152 8.46 -21.89 -6.80
N LEU A 153 8.86 -21.63 -5.55
CA LEU A 153 9.71 -22.57 -4.80
C LEU A 153 9.01 -23.92 -4.61
N LEU A 154 7.76 -23.91 -4.16
CA LEU A 154 6.96 -25.12 -3.95
C LEU A 154 6.69 -25.88 -5.25
N MET A 155 6.41 -25.15 -6.35
CA MET A 155 6.23 -25.70 -7.69
C MET A 155 7.52 -26.36 -8.20
N ARG A 156 8.66 -25.67 -8.07
CA ARG A 156 9.98 -26.17 -8.47
C ARG A 156 10.36 -27.47 -7.75
N TRP A 157 9.99 -27.56 -6.48
CA TRP A 157 10.29 -28.74 -5.65
C TRP A 157 9.24 -29.84 -5.75
N ASP A 158 8.15 -29.61 -6.48
CA ASP A 158 7.02 -30.52 -6.59
C ASP A 158 6.48 -30.92 -5.20
N GLY A 159 6.46 -29.96 -4.26
CA GLY A 159 6.07 -30.17 -2.87
C GLY A 159 7.04 -31.02 -2.02
N ARG A 160 8.19 -31.44 -2.56
CA ARG A 160 9.15 -32.30 -1.85
C ARG A 160 10.17 -31.47 -1.07
N LEU A 161 10.21 -31.69 0.24
CA LEU A 161 11.09 -30.98 1.17
C LEU A 161 12.23 -31.88 1.65
N ASP A 162 13.47 -31.42 1.43
CA ASP A 162 14.67 -31.83 2.15
C ASP A 162 15.08 -30.70 3.11
N LEU A 163 16.14 -30.89 3.91
CA LEU A 163 16.56 -29.89 4.89
C LEU A 163 16.88 -28.51 4.26
N SER A 164 17.56 -28.49 3.11
CA SER A 164 17.91 -27.25 2.42
C SER A 164 16.66 -26.50 1.94
N ARG A 165 15.71 -27.24 1.34
CA ARG A 165 14.43 -26.69 0.88
C ARG A 165 13.56 -26.21 2.03
N MET A 166 13.56 -26.92 3.16
CA MET A 166 12.87 -26.49 4.38
C MET A 166 13.41 -25.16 4.88
N MET A 167 14.74 -25.03 4.99
CA MET A 167 15.38 -23.79 5.43
C MET A 167 15.10 -22.63 4.46
N MET A 168 15.12 -22.90 3.15
CA MET A 168 14.81 -21.90 2.14
C MET A 168 13.34 -21.48 2.17
N LEU A 169 12.40 -22.42 2.36
CA LEU A 169 10.98 -22.12 2.53
C LEU A 169 10.73 -21.31 3.80
N ALA A 170 11.31 -21.71 4.93
CA ALA A 170 11.19 -21.00 6.19
C ALA A 170 11.72 -19.56 6.05
N SER A 171 12.88 -19.38 5.42
CA SER A 171 13.46 -18.06 5.16
C SER A 171 12.58 -17.22 4.24
N ALA A 172 12.03 -17.81 3.18
CA ALA A 172 11.12 -17.12 2.28
C ALA A 172 9.84 -16.68 3.01
N MET A 173 9.25 -17.55 3.83
CA MET A 173 8.06 -17.23 4.63
C MET A 173 8.32 -16.10 5.64
N ILE A 174 9.49 -16.09 6.29
CA ILE A 174 9.91 -14.97 7.18
C ILE A 174 10.02 -13.67 6.37
N LEU A 175 10.60 -13.72 5.17
CA LEU A 175 10.68 -12.54 4.31
C LEU A 175 9.28 -12.04 3.91
N VAL A 176 8.37 -12.94 3.51
CA VAL A 176 6.97 -12.55 3.21
C VAL A 176 6.29 -11.98 4.45
N PHE A 177 6.51 -12.56 5.64
CA PHE A 177 5.98 -12.03 6.89
C PHE A 177 6.36 -10.57 7.09
N PHE A 178 7.62 -10.19 6.84
CA PHE A 178 8.06 -8.79 6.98
C PHE A 178 7.57 -7.85 5.87
N THR A 179 6.96 -8.36 4.80
CA THR A 179 6.33 -7.50 3.78
C THR A 179 4.89 -7.15 4.16
N HIS A 180 4.04 -8.14 4.42
CA HIS A 180 2.69 -7.94 4.94
C HIS A 180 2.06 -9.24 5.45
N LEU A 181 1.26 -9.16 6.53
CA LEU A 181 0.62 -10.32 7.14
C LEU A 181 -0.33 -11.08 6.18
N VAL A 182 -1.14 -10.35 5.40
CA VAL A 182 -2.08 -10.98 4.43
C VAL A 182 -1.37 -11.84 3.39
N GLY A 183 -0.35 -11.32 2.69
CA GLY A 183 0.37 -12.12 1.70
C GLY A 183 1.13 -13.29 2.33
N TYR A 184 1.59 -13.12 3.57
CA TYR A 184 2.14 -14.20 4.36
C TYR A 184 1.10 -15.30 4.68
N LEU A 185 -0.09 -14.95 5.13
CA LEU A 185 -1.16 -15.91 5.43
C LEU A 185 -1.58 -16.68 4.18
N GLU A 186 -1.70 -16.00 3.05
CA GLU A 186 -2.02 -16.63 1.77
C GLU A 186 -0.87 -17.52 1.24
N ALA A 187 0.38 -17.12 1.43
CA ALA A 187 1.54 -17.97 1.11
C ALA A 187 1.57 -19.21 2.01
N GLY A 188 1.22 -19.06 3.28
CA GLY A 188 1.08 -20.16 4.23
C GLY A 188 -0.05 -21.11 3.85
N LEU A 189 -1.22 -20.57 3.47
CA LEU A 189 -2.36 -21.35 2.98
C LEU A 189 -1.98 -22.14 1.72
N LEU A 190 -1.28 -21.50 0.77
CA LEU A 190 -0.76 -22.17 -0.42
C LEU A 190 0.20 -23.31 -0.06
N ALA A 191 1.15 -23.05 0.85
CA ALA A 191 2.09 -24.05 1.32
C ALA A 191 1.38 -25.25 1.97
N VAL A 192 0.39 -25.00 2.83
CA VAL A 192 -0.45 -26.04 3.44
C VAL A 192 -1.18 -26.85 2.39
N CYS A 193 -1.75 -26.22 1.35
CA CYS A 193 -2.45 -26.94 0.29
C CYS A 193 -1.52 -27.83 -0.55
N ILE A 194 -0.37 -27.31 -0.99
CA ILE A 194 0.59 -28.07 -1.82
C ILE A 194 1.28 -29.16 -1.00
N LEU A 195 1.79 -28.83 0.18
CA LEU A 195 2.48 -29.79 1.03
C LEU A 195 1.51 -30.82 1.62
N GLY A 196 0.27 -30.42 1.93
CA GLY A 196 -0.80 -31.33 2.34
C GLY A 196 -1.13 -32.34 1.25
N ALA A 197 -1.29 -31.88 0.00
CA ALA A 197 -1.44 -32.77 -1.16
C ALA A 197 -0.23 -33.70 -1.34
N ALA A 198 1.00 -33.19 -1.16
CA ALA A 198 2.21 -34.00 -1.18
C ALA A 198 2.25 -35.06 -0.07
N CYS A 199 1.76 -34.73 1.14
CA CYS A 199 1.66 -35.69 2.24
C CYS A 199 0.66 -36.80 1.92
N ILE A 200 -0.54 -36.44 1.43
CA ILE A 200 -1.60 -37.40 1.08
C ILE A 200 -1.14 -38.36 -0.01
N LEU A 201 -0.35 -37.88 -0.96
CA LEU A 201 0.17 -38.66 -2.09
C LEU A 201 1.55 -39.29 -1.84
N SER A 202 2.12 -39.13 -0.64
CA SER A 202 3.44 -39.66 -0.28
C SER A 202 3.35 -41.10 0.22
N ASP A 203 4.36 -41.91 -0.09
CA ASP A 203 4.54 -43.24 0.49
C ASP A 203 4.80 -43.19 2.01
N ASN A 204 5.27 -42.04 2.53
CA ASN A 204 5.48 -41.79 3.96
C ASN A 204 4.87 -40.44 4.36
N PRO A 205 3.56 -40.40 4.70
CA PRO A 205 2.85 -39.15 5.00
C PRO A 205 3.34 -38.48 6.29
N LEU A 206 3.76 -39.25 7.30
CA LEU A 206 4.20 -38.70 8.58
C LEU A 206 5.49 -37.88 8.43
N VAL A 207 6.48 -38.41 7.70
CA VAL A 207 7.74 -37.69 7.46
C VAL A 207 7.49 -36.43 6.63
N ALA A 208 6.64 -36.50 5.61
CA ALA A 208 6.27 -35.34 4.80
C ALA A 208 5.59 -34.26 5.66
N PHE A 209 4.65 -34.66 6.53
CA PHE A 209 3.96 -33.77 7.45
C PHE A 209 4.92 -33.10 8.43
N THR A 210 5.81 -33.87 9.09
CA THR A 210 6.78 -33.32 10.03
C THR A 210 7.69 -32.29 9.36
N ARG A 211 8.16 -32.56 8.14
CA ARG A 211 8.99 -31.59 7.38
C ARG A 211 8.23 -30.32 7.04
N ALA A 212 6.96 -30.45 6.61
CA ALA A 212 6.11 -29.29 6.34
C ALA A 212 5.86 -28.45 7.61
N ALA A 213 5.54 -29.11 8.73
CA ALA A 213 5.32 -28.45 10.02
C ALA A 213 6.56 -27.68 10.49
N ILE A 214 7.76 -28.28 10.41
CA ILE A 214 9.01 -27.62 10.78
C ILE A 214 9.29 -26.42 9.86
N ALA A 215 9.07 -26.55 8.55
CA ALA A 215 9.32 -25.45 7.60
C ALA A 215 8.40 -24.24 7.83
N LEU A 216 7.17 -24.46 8.28
CA LEU A 216 6.19 -23.41 8.54
C LEU A 216 6.23 -22.88 10.00
N ALA A 217 6.88 -23.59 10.92
CA ALA A 217 6.88 -23.26 12.34
C ALA A 217 7.42 -21.84 12.66
N PRO A 218 8.57 -21.38 12.12
CA PRO A 218 9.09 -20.03 12.44
C PRO A 218 8.09 -18.92 12.10
N ALA A 219 7.42 -19.11 10.98
CA ALA A 219 6.42 -18.22 10.43
C ALA A 219 5.16 -18.16 11.32
N VAL A 220 4.67 -19.32 11.76
CA VAL A 220 3.56 -19.42 12.73
C VAL A 220 3.93 -18.77 14.06
N ILE A 221 5.16 -19.01 14.55
CA ILE A 221 5.65 -18.41 15.80
C ILE A 221 5.66 -16.88 15.70
N LEU A 222 6.19 -16.30 14.62
CA LEU A 222 6.17 -14.84 14.41
C LEU A 222 4.75 -14.27 14.41
N THR A 223 3.81 -14.97 13.77
CA THR A 223 2.40 -14.56 13.74
C THR A 223 1.78 -14.57 15.14
N LEU A 224 2.03 -15.64 15.91
CA LEU A 224 1.54 -15.74 17.29
C LEU A 224 2.15 -14.66 18.18
N VAL A 225 3.46 -14.44 18.08
CA VAL A 225 4.15 -13.36 18.81
C VAL A 225 3.54 -12.00 18.46
N PHE A 226 3.33 -11.72 17.17
CA PHE A 226 2.69 -10.48 16.73
C PHE A 226 1.28 -10.30 17.33
N ILE A 227 0.43 -11.34 17.28
CA ILE A 227 -0.92 -11.29 17.85
C ILE A 227 -0.88 -11.05 19.36
N ILE A 228 0.00 -11.76 20.08
CA ILE A 228 0.14 -11.67 21.54
C ILE A 228 0.61 -10.27 21.96
N LEU A 229 1.59 -9.71 21.25
CA LEU A 229 2.20 -8.43 21.59
C LEU A 229 1.32 -7.23 21.21
N THR A 230 0.60 -7.31 20.09
CA THR A 230 -0.17 -6.17 19.57
C THR A 230 -1.52 -6.00 20.28
N ARG A 231 -2.01 -7.01 21.03
CA ARG A 231 -3.26 -7.01 21.82
C ARG A 231 -4.40 -6.25 21.12
N SER A 232 -4.68 -6.63 19.87
CA SER A 232 -5.67 -5.92 19.06
C SER A 232 -7.03 -5.91 19.76
N GLU A 233 -7.63 -4.73 19.87
CA GLU A 233 -8.99 -4.62 20.39
C GLU A 233 -9.94 -5.45 19.52
N PRO A 234 -10.84 -6.24 20.14
CA PRO A 234 -11.83 -6.99 19.39
C PRO A 234 -12.74 -6.01 18.65
N MET A 235 -12.63 -5.99 17.32
CA MET A 235 -13.58 -5.26 16.48
C MET A 235 -14.82 -6.11 16.22
N SER A 236 -15.98 -5.45 16.12
CA SER A 236 -17.19 -6.12 15.68
C SER A 236 -17.02 -6.61 14.24
N VAL A 237 -17.10 -7.93 14.07
CA VAL A 237 -17.16 -8.54 12.74
C VAL A 237 -18.57 -8.35 12.21
N VAL A 238 -18.74 -7.37 11.31
CA VAL A 238 -20.01 -7.16 10.62
C VAL A 238 -19.99 -7.97 9.32
N PHE A 239 -20.90 -8.95 9.23
CA PHE A 239 -21.13 -9.68 8.00
C PHE A 239 -22.24 -9.01 7.20
N ASP A 240 -21.88 -8.39 6.08
CA ASP A 240 -22.83 -7.84 5.11
C ASP A 240 -22.89 -8.74 3.87
N PHE A 241 -23.98 -9.48 3.72
CA PHE A 241 -24.19 -10.38 2.59
C PHE A 241 -24.18 -9.65 1.23
N GLY A 242 -24.72 -8.42 1.16
CA GLY A 242 -24.73 -7.62 -0.05
C GLY A 242 -23.33 -7.19 -0.48
N ALA A 243 -22.50 -6.79 0.50
CA ALA A 243 -21.09 -6.53 0.27
C ALA A 243 -20.36 -7.79 -0.21
N LYS A 244 -20.60 -8.96 0.40
CA LYS A 244 -19.96 -10.22 -0.03
C LYS A 244 -20.37 -10.68 -1.42
N LEU A 245 -21.64 -10.49 -1.80
CA LEU A 245 -22.08 -10.74 -3.18
C LEU A 245 -21.38 -9.79 -4.18
N THR A 246 -21.13 -8.55 -3.77
CA THR A 246 -20.36 -7.59 -4.57
C THR A 246 -18.91 -8.02 -4.70
N THR A 247 -18.28 -8.49 -3.62
CA THR A 247 -16.94 -9.09 -3.64
C THR A 247 -16.88 -10.30 -4.55
N LEU A 248 -17.87 -11.21 -4.50
CA LEU A 248 -17.95 -12.37 -5.39
C LEU A 248 -18.03 -11.97 -6.86
N LYS A 249 -18.94 -11.05 -7.20
CA LYS A 249 -19.05 -10.50 -8.57
C LYS A 249 -17.73 -9.87 -9.01
N GLY A 250 -17.09 -9.13 -8.11
CA GLY A 250 -15.82 -8.47 -8.36
C GLY A 250 -14.64 -9.44 -8.49
N LEU A 251 -14.65 -10.55 -7.79
CA LEU A 251 -13.67 -11.64 -7.91
C LEU A 251 -13.81 -12.33 -9.28
N VAL A 252 -15.04 -12.73 -9.64
CA VAL A 252 -15.32 -13.40 -10.92
C VAL A 252 -15.01 -12.50 -12.11
N SER A 253 -15.31 -11.20 -12.01
CA SER A 253 -15.04 -10.21 -13.08
C SER A 253 -13.66 -9.56 -13.01
N LEU A 254 -12.83 -9.91 -12.02
CA LEU A 254 -11.54 -9.29 -11.69
C LEU A 254 -11.61 -7.79 -11.32
N THR A 255 -12.81 -7.20 -11.27
CA THR A 255 -13.00 -5.76 -11.00
C THR A 255 -12.73 -5.38 -9.54
N ALA A 256 -12.98 -6.26 -8.56
CA ALA A 256 -12.80 -5.93 -7.15
C ALA A 256 -11.35 -5.59 -6.80
N GLY A 257 -10.38 -6.31 -7.38
CA GLY A 257 -8.95 -6.13 -7.11
C GLY A 257 -8.23 -5.22 -8.10
N VAL A 258 -8.81 -4.91 -9.26
CA VAL A 258 -8.12 -4.19 -10.35
C VAL A 258 -8.76 -2.84 -10.64
N ALA A 259 -10.05 -2.78 -10.94
CA ALA A 259 -10.71 -1.54 -11.37
C ALA A 259 -10.71 -0.48 -10.25
N THR A 260 -10.21 0.73 -10.54
CA THR A 260 -9.86 1.71 -9.50
C THR A 260 -10.57 3.06 -9.63
N TYR A 261 -10.31 3.79 -10.71
CA TYR A 261 -10.76 5.18 -10.87
C TYR A 261 -12.01 5.27 -11.73
N ASP A 262 -12.03 4.60 -12.89
CA ASP A 262 -13.08 4.78 -13.88
C ASP A 262 -13.89 3.51 -14.18
N GLN A 263 -15.18 3.65 -14.45
CA GLN A 263 -16.08 2.52 -14.75
C GLN A 263 -15.70 1.78 -16.02
N PHE A 264 -15.07 2.45 -16.98
CA PHE A 264 -14.55 1.84 -18.20
C PHE A 264 -13.42 0.86 -17.92
N GLU A 265 -12.71 0.95 -16.78
CA GLU A 265 -11.74 -0.08 -16.36
C GLU A 265 -12.39 -1.46 -16.18
N ARG A 266 -13.70 -1.53 -15.94
CA ARG A 266 -14.42 -2.81 -15.83
C ARG A 266 -14.39 -3.60 -17.13
N VAL A 267 -14.35 -2.95 -18.29
CA VAL A 267 -14.36 -3.62 -19.59
C VAL A 267 -13.11 -4.49 -19.78
N PRO A 268 -11.87 -3.96 -19.72
CA PRO A 268 -10.67 -4.81 -19.82
C PRO A 268 -10.57 -5.84 -18.69
N CYS A 269 -11.06 -5.54 -17.48
CA CYS A 269 -11.13 -6.52 -16.39
C CYS A 269 -12.03 -7.72 -16.75
N ILE A 270 -13.25 -7.46 -17.23
CA ILE A 270 -14.22 -8.50 -17.61
C ILE A 270 -13.71 -9.29 -18.82
N VAL A 271 -13.15 -8.63 -19.83
CA VAL A 271 -12.58 -9.32 -21.00
C VAL A 271 -11.44 -10.25 -20.59
N MET A 272 -10.54 -9.78 -19.72
CA MET A 272 -9.50 -10.63 -19.14
C MET A 272 -10.09 -11.79 -18.32
N ALA A 273 -11.12 -11.52 -17.52
CA ALA A 273 -11.79 -12.54 -16.71
C ALA A 273 -12.38 -13.64 -17.58
N LEU A 274 -13.09 -13.27 -18.64
CA LEU A 274 -13.66 -14.21 -19.60
C LEU A 274 -12.57 -15.06 -20.24
N ALA A 275 -11.44 -14.46 -20.64
CA ALA A 275 -10.31 -15.20 -21.18
C ALA A 275 -9.74 -16.19 -20.14
N LEU A 276 -9.45 -15.73 -18.92
CA LEU A 276 -8.90 -16.56 -17.84
C LEU A 276 -9.82 -17.74 -17.49
N TRP A 277 -11.09 -17.47 -17.22
CA TRP A 277 -12.04 -18.51 -16.82
C TRP A 277 -12.38 -19.47 -17.96
N SER A 278 -12.35 -19.01 -19.21
CA SER A 278 -12.45 -19.90 -20.38
C SER A 278 -11.26 -20.86 -20.44
N LEU A 279 -10.03 -20.39 -20.16
CA LEU A 279 -8.86 -21.27 -20.08
C LEU A 279 -9.01 -22.29 -18.95
N VAL A 280 -9.50 -21.87 -17.78
CA VAL A 280 -9.76 -22.77 -16.64
C VAL A 280 -10.77 -23.85 -17.03
N LEU A 281 -11.87 -23.47 -17.67
CA LEU A 281 -12.89 -24.42 -18.12
C LEU A 281 -12.35 -25.39 -19.18
N ILE A 282 -11.65 -24.89 -20.20
CA ILE A 282 -11.03 -25.72 -21.24
C ILE A 282 -10.03 -26.71 -20.61
N ALA A 283 -9.19 -26.25 -19.69
CA ALA A 283 -8.23 -27.10 -18.99
C ALA A 283 -8.93 -28.18 -18.15
N ALA A 284 -9.95 -27.81 -17.38
CA ALA A 284 -10.73 -28.73 -16.56
C ALA A 284 -11.38 -29.83 -17.42
N MET A 285 -11.99 -29.46 -18.55
CA MET A 285 -12.62 -30.40 -19.48
C MET A 285 -11.62 -31.34 -20.16
N ARG A 286 -10.43 -30.85 -20.53
CA ARG A 286 -9.42 -31.65 -21.25
C ARG A 286 -8.59 -32.56 -20.34
N SER A 287 -8.41 -32.19 -19.08
CA SER A 287 -7.43 -32.83 -18.20
C SER A 287 -7.86 -34.21 -17.69
N GLN A 288 -9.12 -34.62 -17.89
CA GLN A 288 -9.70 -35.89 -17.41
C GLN A 288 -9.37 -36.18 -15.93
N LEU A 289 -9.23 -35.13 -15.10
CA LEU A 289 -8.85 -35.21 -13.68
C LEU A 289 -7.47 -35.85 -13.41
N SER A 290 -6.64 -36.07 -14.43
CA SER A 290 -5.31 -36.68 -14.25
C SER A 290 -4.36 -35.83 -13.38
N TRP A 291 -4.62 -34.52 -13.30
CA TRP A 291 -3.90 -33.58 -12.42
C TRP A 291 -4.09 -33.88 -10.94
N MET A 292 -5.19 -34.52 -10.52
CA MET A 292 -5.44 -34.85 -9.12
C MET A 292 -4.42 -35.85 -8.56
N ARG A 293 -3.70 -36.56 -9.43
CA ARG A 293 -2.65 -37.52 -9.04
C ARG A 293 -1.29 -36.85 -8.78
N ARG A 294 -1.18 -35.53 -8.93
CA ARG A 294 0.06 -34.78 -8.70
C ARG A 294 -0.14 -33.76 -7.58
N PRO A 295 0.83 -33.62 -6.66
CA PRO A 295 0.65 -32.84 -5.45
C PRO A 295 0.48 -31.34 -5.75
N VAL A 296 1.28 -30.77 -6.64
CA VAL A 296 1.23 -29.33 -6.92
C VAL A 296 -0.08 -28.87 -7.57
N PRO A 297 -0.55 -29.43 -8.71
CA PRO A 297 -1.80 -28.98 -9.30
C PRO A 297 -3.02 -29.32 -8.43
N LEU A 298 -2.99 -30.40 -7.65
CA LEU A 298 -4.03 -30.65 -6.63
C LEU A 298 -4.02 -29.56 -5.56
N GLY A 299 -2.85 -29.25 -5.00
CA GLY A 299 -2.70 -28.20 -3.99
C GLY A 299 -3.08 -26.81 -4.50
N LEU A 300 -2.72 -26.45 -5.74
CA LEU A 300 -3.10 -25.19 -6.36
C LEU A 300 -4.63 -25.08 -6.56
N ALA A 301 -5.30 -26.15 -7.01
CA ALA A 301 -6.74 -26.16 -7.13
C ALA A 301 -7.44 -25.98 -5.77
N THR A 302 -6.98 -26.72 -4.75
CA THR A 302 -7.46 -26.59 -3.37
C THR A 302 -7.23 -25.18 -2.83
N PHE A 303 -6.06 -24.60 -3.09
CA PHE A 303 -5.73 -23.23 -2.72
C PHE A 303 -6.69 -22.22 -3.35
N VAL A 304 -6.98 -22.34 -4.66
CA VAL A 304 -7.93 -21.43 -5.34
C VAL A 304 -9.30 -21.46 -4.68
N LEU A 305 -9.80 -22.65 -4.30
CA LEU A 305 -11.09 -22.79 -3.64
C LEU A 305 -11.08 -22.19 -2.22
N LEU A 306 -10.07 -22.54 -1.41
CA LEU A 306 -9.97 -22.05 -0.03
C LEU A 306 -9.70 -20.54 0.03
N SER A 307 -8.78 -20.02 -0.78
CA SER A 307 -8.47 -18.60 -0.89
C SER A 307 -9.66 -17.79 -1.41
N SER A 308 -10.47 -18.35 -2.32
CA SER A 308 -11.76 -17.74 -2.71
C SER A 308 -12.71 -17.67 -1.51
N GLY A 309 -12.79 -18.74 -0.70
CA GLY A 309 -13.54 -18.73 0.56
C GLY A 309 -13.05 -17.63 1.51
N VAL A 310 -11.74 -17.53 1.73
CA VAL A 310 -11.14 -16.47 2.55
C VAL A 310 -11.50 -15.10 2.01
N ALA A 311 -11.39 -14.85 0.70
CA ALA A 311 -11.75 -13.57 0.10
C ALA A 311 -13.23 -13.18 0.32
N LEU A 312 -14.14 -14.16 0.33
CA LEU A 312 -15.57 -13.94 0.53
C LEU A 312 -15.94 -13.77 2.01
N PHE A 313 -15.29 -14.49 2.91
CA PHE A 313 -15.63 -14.51 4.33
C PHE A 313 -14.73 -13.64 5.21
N ALA A 314 -13.61 -13.13 4.68
CA ALA A 314 -12.74 -12.23 5.41
C ALA A 314 -13.52 -10.97 5.83
N PRO A 315 -13.43 -10.56 7.10
CA PRO A 315 -14.05 -9.32 7.56
C PRO A 315 -13.41 -8.11 6.87
N ASP A 316 -14.23 -7.10 6.56
CA ASP A 316 -13.74 -5.88 5.90
C ASP A 316 -13.06 -4.90 6.85
N GLY A 317 -13.18 -5.10 8.16
CA GLY A 317 -12.37 -4.42 9.19
C GLY A 317 -11.68 -5.44 10.09
N MET A 318 -10.35 -5.34 10.23
CA MET A 318 -9.57 -6.14 11.18
C MET A 318 -8.54 -5.26 11.91
N GLY A 319 -8.64 -5.26 13.25
CA GLY A 319 -7.68 -4.59 14.14
C GLY A 319 -7.49 -3.09 13.93
N SER A 320 -6.50 -2.55 14.63
CA SER A 320 -6.19 -1.12 14.76
C SER A 320 -5.62 -0.44 13.51
N GLY A 321 -5.40 -1.15 12.41
CA GLY A 321 -4.77 -0.57 11.21
C GLY A 321 -5.27 -1.10 9.86
N GLY A 322 -6.29 -1.97 9.82
CA GLY A 322 -6.71 -2.64 8.59
C GLY A 322 -8.19 -2.42 8.25
N THR A 323 -8.46 -1.52 7.31
CA THR A 323 -9.72 -1.55 6.55
C THR A 323 -9.50 -2.27 5.21
N LEU A 324 -10.58 -2.86 4.68
CA LEU A 324 -10.69 -3.54 3.38
C LEU A 324 -10.05 -4.92 3.32
N GLY A 325 -10.31 -5.76 4.31
CA GLY A 325 -9.82 -7.15 4.31
C GLY A 325 -10.13 -7.88 3.00
N SER A 326 -11.39 -7.89 2.54
CA SER A 326 -11.77 -8.66 1.34
C SER A 326 -11.03 -8.20 0.07
N ILE A 327 -10.77 -6.90 -0.09
CA ILE A 327 -10.08 -6.34 -1.26
C ILE A 327 -8.63 -6.81 -1.38
N ARG A 328 -7.99 -7.11 -0.25
CA ARG A 328 -6.61 -7.61 -0.19
C ARG A 328 -6.58 -9.09 -0.58
N TYR A 329 -7.61 -9.85 -0.21
CA TYR A 329 -7.66 -11.29 -0.48
C TYR A 329 -8.07 -11.65 -1.92
N VAL A 330 -8.87 -10.83 -2.62
CA VAL A 330 -9.41 -11.19 -3.95
C VAL A 330 -8.36 -11.49 -5.03
N LEU A 331 -7.12 -10.99 -4.89
CA LEU A 331 -6.06 -11.22 -5.88
C LEU A 331 -5.49 -12.64 -5.82
N PHE A 332 -5.39 -13.23 -4.63
CA PHE A 332 -4.75 -14.52 -4.42
C PHE A 332 -5.42 -15.72 -5.13
N PRO A 333 -6.75 -15.90 -5.11
CA PRO A 333 -7.38 -16.97 -5.89
C PRO A 333 -7.17 -16.80 -7.41
N ILE A 334 -7.08 -15.56 -7.90
CA ILE A 334 -6.79 -15.27 -9.32
C ILE A 334 -5.36 -15.70 -9.65
N LEU A 335 -4.38 -15.32 -8.83
CA LEU A 335 -2.98 -15.73 -8.99
C LEU A 335 -2.83 -17.25 -8.91
N GLY A 336 -3.50 -17.89 -7.95
CA GLY A 336 -3.56 -19.34 -7.82
C GLY A 336 -4.13 -20.02 -9.06
N ALA A 337 -5.17 -19.47 -9.68
CA ALA A 337 -5.77 -19.99 -10.90
C ALA A 337 -4.80 -19.90 -12.10
N ILE A 338 -4.07 -18.79 -12.24
CA ILE A 338 -3.04 -18.63 -13.28
C ILE A 338 -1.92 -19.66 -13.09
N LEU A 339 -1.47 -19.86 -11.84
CA LEU A 339 -0.45 -20.87 -11.53
C LEU A 339 -0.94 -22.30 -11.75
N TRP A 340 -2.21 -22.59 -11.43
CA TRP A 340 -2.83 -23.89 -11.71
C TRP A 340 -2.89 -24.17 -13.21
N LEU A 341 -3.27 -23.17 -14.02
CA LEU A 341 -3.27 -23.26 -15.48
C LEU A 341 -1.89 -23.59 -16.06
N ALA A 342 -0.81 -23.19 -15.39
CA ALA A 342 0.55 -23.47 -15.83
C ALA A 342 0.89 -24.97 -15.82
N TYR A 343 0.12 -25.82 -15.12
CA TYR A 343 0.26 -27.28 -15.15
C TYR A 343 -0.65 -27.97 -16.16
N GLN A 344 -1.50 -27.22 -16.86
CA GLN A 344 -2.54 -27.79 -17.72
C GLN A 344 -2.05 -27.90 -19.17
N PRO A 345 -2.39 -28.99 -19.89
CA PRO A 345 -1.98 -29.20 -21.27
C PRO A 345 -2.79 -28.33 -22.24
N LEU A 346 -2.51 -27.03 -22.26
CA LEU A 346 -3.18 -26.06 -23.12
C LEU A 346 -2.43 -25.85 -24.45
N PRO A 347 -3.14 -25.78 -25.60
CA PRO A 347 -2.50 -25.49 -26.88
C PRO A 347 -1.86 -24.08 -26.89
N SER A 348 -0.65 -23.95 -27.43
CA SER A 348 0.07 -22.66 -27.47
C SER A 348 -0.70 -21.55 -28.21
N ARG A 349 -1.51 -21.88 -29.21
CA ARG A 349 -2.37 -20.90 -29.90
C ARG A 349 -3.42 -20.28 -28.96
N VAL A 350 -4.00 -21.10 -28.10
CA VAL A 350 -5.00 -20.66 -27.10
C VAL A 350 -4.32 -19.78 -26.04
N LEU A 351 -3.13 -20.19 -25.58
CA LEU A 351 -2.32 -19.38 -24.67
C LEU A 351 -1.88 -18.05 -25.29
N LEU A 352 -1.53 -18.02 -26.58
CA LEU A 352 -1.15 -16.81 -27.29
C LEU A 352 -2.30 -15.81 -27.40
N VAL A 353 -3.51 -16.29 -27.71
CA VAL A 353 -4.72 -15.44 -27.71
C VAL A 353 -4.98 -14.88 -26.31
N GLY A 354 -4.92 -15.72 -25.27
CA GLY A 354 -5.06 -15.27 -23.88
C GLY A 354 -4.02 -14.22 -23.47
N ALA A 355 -2.75 -14.47 -23.80
CA ALA A 355 -1.66 -13.53 -23.55
C ALA A 355 -1.86 -12.20 -24.27
N THR A 356 -2.32 -12.23 -25.53
CA THR A 356 -2.63 -11.02 -26.31
C THR A 356 -3.75 -10.22 -25.64
N ILE A 357 -4.83 -10.89 -25.20
CA ILE A 357 -5.94 -10.26 -24.48
C ILE A 357 -5.42 -9.63 -23.17
N ALA A 358 -4.58 -10.32 -22.42
CA ALA A 358 -4.00 -9.80 -21.18
C ALA A 358 -3.12 -8.56 -21.41
N CYS A 359 -2.27 -8.56 -22.44
CA CYS A 359 -1.47 -7.40 -22.86
C CYS A 359 -2.36 -6.21 -23.21
N LEU A 360 -3.36 -6.42 -24.08
CA LEU A 360 -4.29 -5.37 -24.49
C LEU A 360 -5.10 -4.84 -23.29
N SER A 361 -5.47 -5.71 -22.35
CA SER A 361 -6.14 -5.32 -21.12
C SER A 361 -5.25 -4.46 -20.23
N ALA A 362 -3.96 -4.82 -20.07
CA ALA A 362 -2.99 -4.03 -19.32
C ALA A 362 -2.78 -2.64 -19.94
N LEU A 363 -2.62 -2.58 -21.28
CA LEU A 363 -2.48 -1.33 -22.01
C LEU A 363 -3.75 -0.46 -21.90
N SER A 364 -4.92 -1.07 -22.03
CA SER A 364 -6.22 -0.38 -21.89
C SER A 364 -6.39 0.20 -20.49
N LEU A 365 -6.07 -0.58 -19.44
CA LEU A 365 -6.11 -0.10 -18.06
C LEU A 365 -5.15 1.08 -17.83
N ALA A 366 -3.91 0.99 -18.33
CA ALA A 366 -2.94 2.09 -18.23
C ALA A 366 -3.44 3.36 -18.94
N THR A 367 -4.04 3.19 -20.13
CA THR A 367 -4.58 4.30 -20.93
C THR A 367 -5.76 4.97 -20.21
N ILE A 368 -6.73 4.19 -19.74
CA ILE A 368 -7.93 4.71 -19.04
C ILE A 368 -7.52 5.46 -17.76
N ARG A 369 -6.50 4.97 -17.05
CA ARG A 369 -6.05 5.58 -15.79
C ARG A 369 -5.19 6.83 -15.99
N TYR A 370 -4.65 7.04 -17.18
CA TYR A 370 -3.66 8.08 -17.42
C TYR A 370 -4.22 9.47 -17.04
N ASP A 371 -5.43 9.79 -17.50
CA ASP A 371 -6.04 11.11 -17.26
C ASP A 371 -6.31 11.37 -15.78
N GLU A 372 -6.81 10.37 -15.06
CA GLU A 372 -7.10 10.49 -13.62
C GLU A 372 -5.83 10.58 -12.79
N LEU A 373 -4.82 9.76 -13.10
CA LEU A 373 -3.51 9.86 -12.46
C LEU A 373 -2.87 11.22 -12.77
N ARG A 374 -3.00 11.73 -14.00
CA ARG A 374 -2.45 13.04 -14.35
C ARG A 374 -3.14 14.18 -13.60
N ALA A 375 -4.46 14.10 -13.41
CA ALA A 375 -5.20 15.07 -12.61
C ALA A 375 -4.73 15.09 -11.14
N ILE A 376 -4.49 13.91 -10.55
CA ILE A 376 -3.94 13.81 -9.19
C ILE A 376 -2.51 14.35 -9.15
N GLU A 377 -1.66 13.98 -10.10
CA GLU A 377 -0.27 14.46 -10.20
C GLU A 377 -0.21 15.99 -10.25
N VAL A 378 -1.07 16.64 -11.03
CA VAL A 378 -1.14 18.11 -11.09
C VAL A 378 -1.42 18.72 -9.71
N ALA A 379 -2.33 18.14 -8.93
CA ALA A 379 -2.58 18.58 -7.57
C ALA A 379 -1.36 18.35 -6.64
N LEU A 380 -0.64 17.24 -6.82
CA LEU A 380 0.58 16.94 -6.05
C LEU A 380 1.74 17.86 -6.44
N GLN A 381 1.87 18.26 -7.70
CA GLN A 381 2.84 19.24 -8.16
C GLN A 381 2.53 20.64 -7.60
N ASP A 382 1.25 21.00 -7.51
CA ASP A 382 0.81 22.25 -6.90
C ASP A 382 1.15 22.32 -5.40
N LEU A 383 1.11 21.19 -4.69
CA LEU A 383 1.55 21.08 -3.28
C LEU A 383 3.04 21.42 -3.12
N ARG A 384 3.90 21.06 -4.09
CA ARG A 384 5.35 21.33 -4.02
C ARG A 384 5.67 22.83 -3.92
N HIS A 385 4.77 23.70 -4.36
CA HIS A 385 4.93 25.15 -4.18
C HIS A 385 5.07 25.55 -2.70
N LEU A 386 4.54 24.74 -1.78
CA LEU A 386 4.62 25.01 -0.34
C LEU A 386 5.99 24.65 0.25
N GLU A 387 6.80 23.83 -0.43
CA GLU A 387 8.07 23.28 0.10
C GLU A 387 9.02 24.39 0.58
N SER A 388 9.23 25.43 -0.21
CA SER A 388 10.18 26.50 0.12
C SER A 388 9.79 27.32 1.37
N TYR A 389 8.53 27.23 1.80
CA TYR A 389 7.99 28.00 2.92
C TYR A 389 7.94 27.21 4.23
N VAL A 390 8.18 25.90 4.19
CA VAL A 390 8.28 25.06 5.39
C VAL A 390 9.72 25.07 5.87
N SER A 391 9.91 25.45 7.14
CA SER A 391 11.19 25.41 7.82
C SER A 391 11.59 23.97 8.15
N PRO A 392 12.88 23.60 8.04
CA PRO A 392 13.37 22.34 8.59
C PRO A 392 13.10 22.24 10.09
N ASP A 393 12.96 21.02 10.59
CA ASP A 393 12.71 20.70 12.00
C ASP A 393 11.45 21.39 12.59
N SER A 394 10.45 21.65 11.74
CA SER A 394 9.15 22.17 12.16
C SER A 394 8.08 21.08 12.18
N THR A 395 6.99 21.31 12.90
CA THR A 395 5.83 20.41 12.89
C THR A 395 4.78 20.86 11.87
N VAL A 396 4.23 19.89 11.13
CA VAL A 396 3.25 20.13 10.07
C VAL A 396 2.06 19.18 10.26
N VAL A 397 0.84 19.69 10.03
CA VAL A 397 -0.37 18.87 9.97
C VAL A 397 -1.24 19.24 8.77
N GLN A 398 -1.89 18.26 8.15
CA GLN A 398 -2.88 18.49 7.11
C GLN A 398 -4.29 18.72 7.70
N ALA A 399 -4.99 19.73 7.18
CA ALA A 399 -6.40 20.00 7.49
C ALA A 399 -7.26 19.92 6.22
N ASN A 400 -8.08 18.86 6.14
CA ASN A 400 -8.93 18.59 4.97
C ASN A 400 -10.31 19.23 5.10
N PHE A 401 -10.59 20.29 4.33
CA PHE A 401 -11.94 20.87 4.28
C PHE A 401 -12.93 19.95 3.60
N ARG A 402 -12.45 19.22 2.58
CA ARG A 402 -13.24 18.32 1.75
C ARG A 402 -12.47 17.04 1.51
N ARG A 403 -13.21 15.95 1.31
CA ARG A 403 -12.67 14.71 0.73
C ARG A 403 -12.95 14.71 -0.75
N VAL A 404 -11.97 14.30 -1.53
CA VAL A 404 -12.09 14.25 -2.98
C VAL A 404 -11.88 12.84 -3.51
N LYS A 405 -12.50 12.56 -4.64
CA LYS A 405 -12.25 11.36 -5.43
C LYS A 405 -12.14 11.71 -6.90
N PHE A 406 -11.45 10.84 -7.62
CA PHE A 406 -11.16 10.95 -9.04
C PHE A 406 -11.79 9.77 -9.80
N GLY A 407 -12.27 10.04 -11.01
CA GLY A 407 -13.00 9.08 -11.85
C GLY A 407 -14.36 8.65 -11.32
N SER A 408 -15.11 7.94 -12.17
CA SER A 408 -16.51 7.58 -11.89
C SER A 408 -16.68 6.43 -10.87
N LEU A 409 -15.69 5.56 -10.68
CA LEU A 409 -15.69 4.53 -9.63
C LEU A 409 -15.24 5.08 -8.29
N ALA A 410 -14.32 6.06 -8.32
CA ALA A 410 -14.02 6.88 -7.17
C ALA A 410 -13.61 6.01 -5.95
N ARG A 411 -12.79 4.96 -6.14
CA ARG A 411 -12.50 4.02 -5.04
C ARG A 411 -11.49 4.58 -4.03
N PRO A 412 -10.32 5.10 -4.44
CA PRO A 412 -9.37 5.73 -3.51
C PRO A 412 -9.86 7.13 -3.13
N SER A 413 -9.65 7.52 -1.86
CA SER A 413 -9.71 8.92 -1.45
C SER A 413 -8.32 9.51 -1.58
N SER A 414 -8.01 10.10 -2.73
CA SER A 414 -6.71 10.72 -2.97
C SER A 414 -6.57 12.02 -2.20
N LEU A 415 -5.32 12.44 -1.96
CA LEU A 415 -4.95 13.74 -1.40
C LEU A 415 -5.23 13.97 0.10
N ALA A 416 -5.64 12.94 0.85
CA ALA A 416 -6.03 13.10 2.27
C ALA A 416 -4.86 13.21 3.26
N ALA A 417 -3.66 12.73 2.88
CA ALA A 417 -2.49 12.59 3.75
C ALA A 417 -1.17 12.94 3.02
N GLU A 418 -1.17 14.04 2.29
CA GLU A 418 -0.08 14.43 1.37
C GLU A 418 1.05 15.21 2.01
N THR A 419 0.83 15.71 3.24
CA THR A 419 1.88 16.38 4.02
C THR A 419 3.12 15.53 4.21
N GLY A 420 3.02 14.21 4.12
CA GLY A 420 4.17 13.33 4.25
C GLY A 420 5.22 13.51 3.15
N ARG A 421 4.81 13.86 1.92
CA ARG A 421 5.75 14.22 0.83
C ARG A 421 6.45 15.55 1.14
N LEU A 422 5.69 16.54 1.59
CA LEU A 422 6.18 17.88 1.94
C LEU A 422 7.18 17.83 3.10
N THR A 423 6.86 17.09 4.16
CA THR A 423 7.70 16.98 5.36
C THR A 423 8.98 16.18 5.10
N ALA A 424 8.89 15.08 4.34
CA ALA A 424 10.05 14.31 3.93
C ALA A 424 11.01 15.11 3.04
N ALA A 425 10.49 16.00 2.17
CA ALA A 425 11.32 16.88 1.34
C ALA A 425 12.02 17.99 2.13
N ARG A 426 11.45 18.42 3.26
CA ARG A 426 11.92 19.59 4.04
C ARG A 426 12.54 19.24 5.38
N ASN A 427 12.70 17.96 5.70
CA ASN A 427 13.13 17.50 7.02
C ASN A 427 12.25 18.09 8.14
N ALA A 428 10.94 18.14 7.89
CA ALA A 428 9.94 18.55 8.88
C ALA A 428 9.23 17.30 9.43
N PHE A 429 8.41 17.47 10.46
CA PHE A 429 7.74 16.40 11.17
C PHE A 429 6.24 16.38 10.87
N ASP A 430 5.73 15.26 10.35
CA ASP A 430 4.31 15.10 10.00
C ASP A 430 3.47 14.59 11.17
N LEU A 431 2.69 15.47 11.79
CA LEU A 431 1.78 15.12 12.89
C LEU A 431 0.59 14.27 12.42
N SER A 432 0.28 14.26 11.12
CA SER A 432 -0.77 13.44 10.51
C SER A 432 -0.30 12.03 10.13
N ASN A 433 0.96 11.65 10.37
CA ASN A 433 1.46 10.36 9.88
C ASN A 433 0.82 9.16 10.61
N VAL A 434 0.00 8.40 9.89
CA VAL A 434 -0.72 7.24 10.42
C VAL A 434 0.20 6.06 10.77
N ASP A 435 1.36 5.93 10.10
CA ASP A 435 2.28 4.81 10.33
C ASP A 435 2.84 4.76 11.76
N TRP A 436 2.90 5.91 12.44
CA TRP A 436 3.35 6.01 13.85
C TRP A 436 2.20 5.90 14.85
N SER A 437 0.96 5.93 14.38
CA SER A 437 -0.23 5.78 15.23
C SER A 437 -0.62 4.32 15.43
N VAL A 438 -0.25 3.44 14.50
CA VAL A 438 -0.56 2.02 14.58
C VAL A 438 0.34 1.33 15.63
N PRO A 439 -0.19 0.40 16.44
CA PRO A 439 0.55 -0.20 17.56
C PRO A 439 1.69 -1.14 17.14
N PHE A 440 1.84 -1.35 15.84
CA PHE A 440 2.86 -2.20 15.23
C PHE A 440 3.80 -1.43 14.30
N GLY A 441 3.78 -0.09 14.27
CA GLY A 441 4.87 0.62 13.57
C GLY A 441 6.21 0.36 14.28
N LEU A 442 7.33 0.29 13.56
CA LEU A 442 8.67 0.16 14.18
C LEU A 442 9.00 1.37 15.07
N LEU A 443 8.50 2.54 14.66
CA LEU A 443 8.40 3.74 15.48
C LEU A 443 6.93 4.00 15.78
N ARG A 444 6.66 4.58 16.94
CA ARG A 444 5.34 5.06 17.33
C ARG A 444 5.41 6.42 17.97
N PHE A 445 4.29 7.13 17.97
CA PHE A 445 4.16 8.33 18.79
C PHE A 445 4.31 8.00 20.28
N ARG A 446 5.05 8.84 21.01
CA ARG A 446 5.06 8.82 22.47
C ARG A 446 3.69 9.20 23.00
N GLY A 447 3.27 8.58 24.10
CA GLY A 447 1.92 8.79 24.64
C GLY A 447 1.63 10.23 25.09
N ASP A 448 2.64 10.94 25.58
CA ASP A 448 2.57 12.33 26.05
C ASP A 448 2.49 13.36 24.93
N THR A 449 3.00 13.04 23.73
CA THR A 449 3.00 13.94 22.57
C THR A 449 2.20 13.43 21.38
N ASN A 450 1.44 12.33 21.54
CA ASN A 450 0.69 11.69 20.45
C ASN A 450 -0.40 12.62 19.86
N PRO A 451 -0.28 13.08 18.60
CA PRO A 451 -1.28 13.94 17.98
C PRO A 451 -2.65 13.26 17.84
N TYR A 452 -2.70 11.93 17.71
CA TYR A 452 -3.96 11.19 17.66
C TYR A 452 -4.71 11.13 18.98
N THR A 453 -4.06 11.50 20.10
CA THR A 453 -4.69 11.61 21.42
C THR A 453 -4.99 13.05 21.81
N HIS A 454 -4.09 13.97 21.46
CA HIS A 454 -4.08 15.34 21.96
C HIS A 454 -4.50 16.40 20.93
N LEU A 455 -4.32 16.13 19.62
CA LEU A 455 -4.69 17.07 18.55
C LEU A 455 -6.10 16.83 18.00
N VAL A 456 -6.64 15.63 18.19
CA VAL A 456 -8.02 15.27 17.81
C VAL A 456 -8.79 14.76 19.01
N GLN A 457 -10.13 14.73 18.92
CA GLN A 457 -10.96 14.21 20.01
C GLN A 457 -10.65 12.73 20.30
N SER A 458 -10.19 12.48 21.53
CA SER A 458 -9.84 11.14 22.01
C SER A 458 -11.01 10.16 21.89
N GLY A 459 -10.74 8.93 21.48
CA GLY A 459 -11.71 7.82 21.45
C GLY A 459 -12.56 7.67 20.18
N LYS A 460 -12.33 8.45 19.12
CA LYS A 460 -13.12 8.37 17.86
C LYS A 460 -12.37 7.74 16.65
N GLY A 461 -11.24 7.06 16.89
CA GLY A 461 -10.53 6.23 15.90
C GLY A 461 -9.31 6.90 15.22
N PHE A 462 -8.45 6.05 14.62
CA PHE A 462 -7.14 6.42 14.05
C PHE A 462 -7.20 7.34 12.82
N PHE A 463 -8.35 7.60 12.20
CA PHE A 463 -8.43 8.38 10.93
C PHE A 463 -9.08 9.76 11.10
N LEU A 464 -9.20 10.26 12.34
CA LEU A 464 -9.79 11.58 12.59
C LEU A 464 -8.91 12.73 12.13
N ILE A 465 -7.59 12.57 12.15
CA ILE A 465 -6.68 13.65 11.73
C ILE A 465 -6.86 13.96 10.24
N GLU A 466 -7.19 12.94 9.45
CA GLU A 466 -7.51 13.02 8.02
C GLU A 466 -9.03 13.24 7.75
N SER A 467 -9.80 13.60 8.78
CA SER A 467 -11.23 13.86 8.63
C SER A 467 -11.50 15.11 7.80
N ALA A 468 -12.60 15.07 7.04
CA ALA A 468 -13.17 16.24 6.39
C ALA A 468 -14.64 16.37 6.82
N PRO A 469 -15.05 17.49 7.45
CA PRO A 469 -14.21 18.66 7.79
C PRO A 469 -13.18 18.37 8.90
N PRO A 470 -12.14 19.22 9.07
CA PRO A 470 -11.06 18.96 10.03
C PRO A 470 -11.57 19.07 11.47
N GLN A 471 -11.11 18.15 12.34
CA GLN A 471 -11.43 18.12 13.76
C GLN A 471 -10.20 18.36 14.67
N LEU A 472 -9.32 19.27 14.25
CA LEU A 472 -8.08 19.59 14.97
C LEU A 472 -8.34 20.59 16.11
N GLU A 473 -7.81 20.29 17.30
CA GLU A 473 -7.92 21.10 18.52
C GLU A 473 -6.55 21.66 18.94
N PHE A 474 -6.04 22.67 18.22
CA PHE A 474 -4.68 23.20 18.41
C PHE A 474 -4.38 23.69 19.83
N GLU A 475 -5.33 24.38 20.47
CA GLU A 475 -5.15 24.89 21.84
C GLU A 475 -5.00 23.77 22.86
N ARG A 476 -5.81 22.72 22.70
CA ARG A 476 -5.72 21.52 23.53
C ARG A 476 -4.37 20.84 23.36
N PHE A 477 -3.95 20.63 22.11
CA PHE A 477 -2.66 20.01 21.83
C PHE A 477 -1.50 20.78 22.46
N GLU A 478 -1.47 22.10 22.31
CA GLU A 478 -0.42 22.93 22.92
C GLU A 478 -0.43 22.89 24.44
N ARG A 479 -1.63 22.95 25.05
CA ARG A 479 -1.76 22.88 26.51
C ARG A 479 -1.35 21.52 27.07
N ASP A 480 -1.78 20.44 26.42
CA ASP A 480 -1.64 19.08 26.93
C ASP A 480 -0.21 18.53 26.68
N THR A 481 0.45 18.97 25.60
CA THR A 481 1.78 18.45 25.19
C THR A 481 2.93 19.46 25.36
N ASN A 482 2.63 20.73 25.69
CA ASN A 482 3.58 21.84 25.64
C ASN A 482 4.33 21.96 24.29
N THR A 483 3.71 21.48 23.21
CA THR A 483 4.30 21.42 21.87
C THR A 483 3.45 22.20 20.89
N LEU A 484 4.10 22.84 19.93
CA LEU A 484 3.47 23.76 19.00
C LEU A 484 3.27 23.07 17.65
N VAL A 485 2.19 23.45 16.95
CA VAL A 485 2.01 23.13 15.53
C VAL A 485 2.47 24.33 14.72
N ASP A 486 3.61 24.21 14.03
CA ASP A 486 4.23 25.35 13.34
C ASP A 486 3.50 25.70 12.05
N TYR A 487 3.13 24.67 11.28
CA TYR A 487 2.45 24.82 10.00
C TYR A 487 1.19 23.97 9.89
N VAL A 488 0.17 24.55 9.27
CA VAL A 488 -1.06 23.85 8.87
C VAL A 488 -1.19 23.93 7.36
N VAL A 489 -1.23 22.77 6.70
CA VAL A 489 -1.52 22.66 5.26
C VAL A 489 -3.01 22.46 5.09
N VAL A 490 -3.70 23.44 4.51
CA VAL A 490 -5.14 23.38 4.27
C VAL A 490 -5.40 22.89 2.86
N PHE A 491 -6.24 21.86 2.75
CA PHE A 491 -6.68 21.27 1.48
C PHE A 491 -8.18 21.42 1.26
N GLY A 492 -8.61 21.65 0.02
CA GLY A 492 -10.01 21.48 -0.40
C GLY A 492 -10.88 22.74 -0.31
N ARG A 493 -10.29 23.94 -0.29
CA ARG A 493 -11.05 25.18 -0.57
C ARG A 493 -11.38 25.32 -2.05
N VAL A 494 -10.40 24.98 -2.89
CA VAL A 494 -10.55 24.80 -4.33
C VAL A 494 -10.34 23.32 -4.59
N LEU A 495 -11.22 22.72 -5.39
CA LEU A 495 -11.08 21.33 -5.78
C LEU A 495 -10.14 21.22 -6.99
N PRO A 496 -9.28 20.18 -7.06
CA PRO A 496 -8.55 19.87 -8.28
C PRO A 496 -9.50 19.68 -9.47
N ALA A 497 -9.00 19.90 -10.68
CA ALA A 497 -9.74 19.54 -11.89
C ALA A 497 -10.12 18.05 -11.87
N ASN A 498 -11.32 17.72 -12.36
CA ASN A 498 -11.90 16.37 -12.41
C ASN A 498 -12.15 15.70 -11.05
N ALA A 499 -11.83 16.36 -9.93
CA ALA A 499 -12.16 15.86 -8.61
C ALA A 499 -13.64 16.07 -8.30
N THR A 500 -14.26 15.06 -7.69
CA THR A 500 -15.60 15.15 -7.11
C THR A 500 -15.52 15.16 -5.59
N GLU A 501 -16.30 16.02 -4.95
CA GLU A 501 -16.40 16.05 -3.50
C GLU A 501 -17.18 14.84 -3.00
N VAL A 502 -16.69 14.25 -1.90
CA VAL A 502 -17.36 13.18 -1.18
C VAL A 502 -18.03 13.75 0.04
N GLY A 503 -19.35 13.60 0.13
CA GLY A 503 -20.09 14.00 1.33
C GLY A 503 -19.57 13.29 2.58
N SER A 504 -19.49 14.02 3.70
CA SER A 504 -19.13 13.44 4.99
C SER A 504 -20.23 12.47 5.45
N ARG A 505 -19.91 11.18 5.54
CA ARG A 505 -20.89 10.15 5.93
C ARG A 505 -21.55 10.48 7.26
N GLY A 506 -22.89 10.50 7.26
CA GLY A 506 -23.69 10.60 8.49
C GLY A 506 -23.73 11.98 9.14
N LYS A 507 -23.21 13.04 8.50
CA LYS A 507 -23.32 14.42 8.99
C LYS A 507 -24.25 15.23 8.08
N SER A 508 -25.11 16.06 8.70
CA SER A 508 -25.89 17.05 7.95
C SER A 508 -24.99 18.18 7.45
N SER A 509 -25.44 18.88 6.41
CA SER A 509 -24.78 20.09 5.90
C SER A 509 -24.53 21.13 6.99
N ASP A 510 -25.45 21.28 7.94
CA ASP A 510 -25.35 22.26 9.03
C ASP A 510 -24.25 21.91 10.02
N ILE A 511 -24.10 20.62 10.36
CA ILE A 511 -23.01 20.14 11.21
C ILE A 511 -21.67 20.37 10.52
N ILE A 512 -21.58 20.03 9.23
CA ILE A 512 -20.35 20.25 8.43
C ILE A 512 -20.00 21.73 8.40
N ALA A 513 -20.98 22.61 8.14
CA ALA A 513 -20.78 24.06 8.12
C ALA A 513 -20.34 24.61 9.49
N GLN A 514 -20.92 24.09 10.58
CA GLN A 514 -20.53 24.47 11.94
C GLN A 514 -19.11 24.05 12.28
N GLU A 515 -18.72 22.81 11.94
CA GLU A 515 -17.36 22.31 12.13
C GLU A 515 -16.34 23.11 11.31
N LEU A 516 -16.63 23.40 10.04
CA LEU A 516 -15.79 24.24 9.19
C LEU A 516 -15.65 25.66 9.76
N LYS A 517 -16.75 26.27 10.21
CA LYS A 517 -16.72 27.61 10.83
C LYS A 517 -15.88 27.62 12.10
N ARG A 518 -16.03 26.59 12.95
CA ARG A 518 -15.23 26.44 14.18
C ARG A 518 -13.74 26.30 13.85
N PHE A 519 -13.39 25.41 12.93
CA PHE A 519 -12.01 25.21 12.49
C PHE A 519 -11.42 26.49 11.89
N GLN A 520 -12.16 27.15 10.99
CA GLN A 520 -11.74 28.40 10.37
C GLN A 520 -11.46 29.50 11.40
N SER A 521 -12.32 29.61 12.43
CA SER A 521 -12.12 30.58 13.51
C SER A 521 -10.81 30.30 14.26
N SER A 522 -10.58 29.04 14.65
CA SER A 522 -9.35 28.63 15.35
C SER A 522 -8.09 28.86 14.49
N LEU A 523 -8.16 28.53 13.19
CA LEU A 523 -7.09 28.77 12.23
C LEU A 523 -6.77 30.28 12.11
N ASN A 524 -7.78 31.12 11.92
CA ASN A 524 -7.61 32.57 11.76
C ASN A 524 -7.12 33.26 13.03
N GLU A 525 -7.44 32.74 14.20
CA GLU A 525 -6.99 33.29 15.47
C GLU A 525 -5.49 33.05 15.68
N ARG A 526 -5.03 31.83 15.39
CA ARG A 526 -3.71 31.32 15.79
C ARG A 526 -2.68 31.33 14.66
N TYR A 527 -3.12 31.36 13.41
CA TYR A 527 -2.26 31.25 12.24
C TYR A 527 -2.41 32.44 11.29
N THR A 528 -1.40 32.63 10.46
CA THR A 528 -1.38 33.55 9.32
C THR A 528 -1.12 32.76 8.06
N ARG A 529 -1.93 33.00 7.02
CA ARG A 529 -1.69 32.39 5.72
C ARG A 529 -0.38 32.95 5.15
N VAL A 530 0.57 32.05 4.88
CA VAL A 530 1.88 32.38 4.31
C VAL A 530 1.76 32.50 2.80
N THR A 531 1.16 31.48 2.19
CA THR A 531 1.02 31.39 0.74
C THR A 531 -0.17 30.51 0.37
N THR A 532 -0.63 30.66 -0.86
CA THR A 532 -1.60 29.80 -1.53
C THR A 532 -0.90 29.26 -2.77
N SER A 533 -1.05 27.97 -3.04
CA SER A 533 -0.47 27.36 -4.23
C SER A 533 -1.03 27.99 -5.53
N PRO A 534 -0.32 27.90 -6.67
CA PRO A 534 -0.76 28.50 -7.93
C PRO A 534 -2.19 28.14 -8.36
N LEU A 535 -2.63 26.90 -8.12
CA LEU A 535 -3.98 26.46 -8.46
C LEU A 535 -5.00 26.70 -7.32
N GLY A 536 -4.56 27.19 -6.17
CA GLY A 536 -5.41 27.42 -5.00
C GLY A 536 -5.88 26.17 -4.27
N ILE A 537 -5.40 24.99 -4.68
CA ILE A 537 -5.77 23.69 -4.08
C ILE A 537 -5.26 23.60 -2.65
N TRP A 538 -4.07 24.17 -2.39
CA TRP A 538 -3.37 24.11 -1.12
C TRP A 538 -3.11 25.50 -0.56
N GLU A 539 -3.24 25.65 0.75
CA GLU A 539 -2.79 26.83 1.48
C GLU A 539 -1.82 26.42 2.59
N LEU A 540 -0.76 27.21 2.77
CA LEU A 540 0.12 27.06 3.92
C LEU A 540 -0.17 28.16 4.94
N TRP A 541 -0.39 27.76 6.19
CA TRP A 541 -0.62 28.64 7.31
C TRP A 541 0.49 28.45 8.34
N SER A 542 1.16 29.53 8.74
CA SER A 542 2.18 29.51 9.80
C SER A 542 1.63 30.05 11.09
N ARG A 543 2.11 29.53 12.22
CA ARG A 543 1.70 29.99 13.55
C ARG A 543 2.07 31.46 13.75
N ARG A 544 1.15 32.23 14.32
CA ARG A 544 1.42 33.62 14.72
C ARG A 544 2.42 33.63 15.87
N PRO A 545 3.42 34.53 15.86
CA PRO A 545 4.23 34.74 17.04
C PRO A 545 3.34 35.18 18.19
N SER A 546 3.47 34.51 19.35
CA SER A 546 2.72 34.91 20.55
C SER A 546 3.04 36.36 20.91
N SER A 547 2.08 37.09 21.47
CA SER A 547 2.27 38.46 21.93
C SER A 547 3.42 38.59 22.95
N ALA A 548 3.74 37.51 23.67
CA ALA A 548 4.91 37.42 24.54
C ALA A 548 6.24 37.34 23.76
N ASN A 549 6.31 36.56 22.67
CA ASN A 549 7.49 36.50 21.80
C ASN A 549 7.70 37.77 20.98
N LYS A 550 6.61 38.49 20.65
CA LYS A 550 6.71 39.78 19.94
C LYS A 550 7.48 40.82 20.76
N ARG A 551 7.26 40.89 22.09
CA ARG A 551 8.03 41.77 22.99
C ARG A 551 9.51 41.38 23.07
N LEU A 552 9.84 40.08 23.04
CA LEU A 552 11.22 39.62 23.03
C LEU A 552 11.93 39.90 21.69
N ALA A 553 11.23 39.80 20.56
CA ALA A 553 11.75 40.15 19.24
C ALA A 553 11.94 41.68 19.12
N ASP A 554 10.97 42.47 19.57
CA ASP A 554 11.05 43.94 19.58
C ASP A 554 12.17 44.44 20.52
N CYS A 555 12.38 43.77 21.67
CA CYS A 555 13.51 44.06 22.56
C CYS A 555 14.88 43.72 21.93
N ARG A 556 14.99 42.65 21.11
CA ARG A 556 16.25 42.35 20.40
C ARG A 556 16.56 43.33 19.27
N GLY A 557 15.53 43.88 18.62
CA GLY A 557 15.69 44.94 17.61
C GLY A 557 16.26 46.24 18.16
N HIS A 558 15.93 46.59 19.41
CA HIS A 558 16.40 47.84 20.04
C HIS A 558 17.79 47.74 20.71
N VAL A 559 18.32 46.54 20.97
CA VAL A 559 19.68 46.40 21.53
C VAL A 559 20.76 46.70 20.47
N SER A 560 20.43 46.61 19.18
CA SER A 560 21.34 47.00 18.09
C SER A 560 21.58 48.52 17.97
N ASP A 561 20.69 49.36 18.49
CA ASP A 561 20.86 50.83 18.43
C ASP A 561 21.65 51.41 19.61
N CYS A 562 21.83 50.67 20.71
CA CYS A 562 22.59 51.14 21.87
C CYS A 562 24.12 50.90 21.79
N ARG A 563 24.66 50.33 20.71
CA ARG A 563 26.12 50.10 20.55
C ARG A 563 26.85 51.08 19.62
N ARG A 564 26.18 52.13 19.13
CA ARG A 564 26.81 53.15 18.25
C ARG A 564 27.13 54.50 18.90
N SER A 565 27.00 54.66 20.22
CA SER A 565 27.22 55.95 20.90
C SER A 565 28.33 55.97 21.97
N SER A 566 29.32 55.07 21.92
CA SER A 566 30.48 55.15 22.82
C SER A 566 31.77 54.85 22.06
N GLY A 567 32.25 55.86 21.33
CA GLY A 567 33.55 55.91 20.68
C GLY A 567 33.93 57.38 20.52
N GLY A 568 34.35 57.99 21.63
CA GLY A 568 34.94 59.31 21.74
C GLY A 568 36.17 59.22 22.64
#